data_AF-A0A6A1UN44-F1
#
_entry.id   AF-A0A6A1UN44-F1
#
_cell.length_a   1.000
_cell.length_b   1.000
_cell.length_c   1.000
_cell.angle_alpha   90.00
_cell.angle_beta   90.00
_cell.angle_gamma   90.00
#
_symmetry.space_group_name_H-M   'P 1'
#
loop_
_entity.id
_entity.type
_entity.pdbx_description
1 polymer ?
#
loop_
_entity_poly.entity_id
_entity_poly.type
_entity_poly.pdbx_seq_one_letter_code
_entity_poly.pdbx_strand_id
1 'polypeptide(L)'
;MPNVLCALCKFIAKVISEREISYVVTAETRHGAQASSLPLTKDVLGIVATLGQLEDDNLSRLFAEYLGVETMLAIVCKTYEGVKALETYYKEGCIKKSSGLHGLGASIGRTLDD
;
A
#
# COMPACT_ATOMS: atom_id res chain seq x y z
N MET A 1 -17.61 -0.60 -27.74
CA MET A 1 -16.26 -0.61 -27.13
C MET A 1 -16.34 -1.18 -25.72
N PRO A 2 -16.04 -2.48 -25.51
CA PRO A 2 -16.24 -3.18 -24.22
C PRO A 2 -15.05 -3.10 -23.23
N ASN A 3 -14.05 -2.26 -23.50
CA ASN A 3 -12.72 -2.39 -22.88
C ASN A 3 -12.60 -1.67 -21.52
N VAL A 4 -13.37 -0.59 -21.33
CA VAL A 4 -13.30 0.24 -20.11
C VAL A 4 -13.89 -0.49 -18.90
N LEU A 5 -15.02 -1.18 -19.10
CA LEU A 5 -15.65 -1.95 -18.03
C LEU A 5 -14.77 -3.13 -17.59
N CYS A 6 -14.08 -3.78 -18.53
CA CYS A 6 -13.16 -4.89 -18.23
C CYS A 6 -11.93 -4.41 -17.44
N ALA A 7 -11.36 -3.26 -17.81
CA ALA A 7 -10.20 -2.69 -17.11
C ALA A 7 -10.56 -2.21 -15.71
N LEU A 8 -11.73 -1.55 -15.57
CA LEU A 8 -12.28 -1.16 -14.29
C LEU A 8 -12.58 -2.37 -13.40
N CYS A 9 -13.24 -3.40 -13.95
CA CYS A 9 -13.49 -4.64 -13.23
C CYS A 9 -12.19 -5.35 -12.82
N LYS A 10 -11.11 -5.28 -13.60
CA LYS A 10 -9.80 -5.86 -13.20
C LYS A 10 -9.12 -5.05 -12.11
N PHE A 11 -9.13 -3.73 -12.20
CA PHE A 11 -8.55 -2.86 -11.18
C PHE A 11 -9.33 -2.95 -9.88
N ILE A 12 -10.66 -2.79 -9.94
CA ILE A 12 -11.55 -2.98 -8.80
C ILE A 12 -11.48 -4.41 -8.31
N ALA A 13 -11.51 -5.46 -9.14
CA ALA A 13 -11.37 -6.83 -8.66
C ALA A 13 -9.98 -7.11 -8.10
N LYS A 14 -8.89 -6.45 -8.49
CA LYS A 14 -7.61 -6.61 -7.79
C LYS A 14 -7.65 -5.94 -6.42
N VAL A 15 -8.23 -4.74 -6.33
CA VAL A 15 -8.44 -4.00 -5.07
C VAL A 15 -9.50 -4.68 -4.16
N ILE A 16 -10.48 -5.39 -4.73
CA ILE A 16 -11.64 -6.00 -4.04
C ILE A 16 -11.52 -7.52 -3.85
N SER A 17 -10.91 -8.28 -4.76
CA SER A 17 -10.75 -9.74 -4.64
C SER A 17 -9.72 -10.13 -3.57
N GLU A 18 -8.86 -9.20 -3.15
CA GLU A 18 -7.96 -9.37 -2.00
C GLU A 18 -8.63 -8.91 -0.68
N ARG A 19 -9.96 -8.71 -0.65
CA ARG A 19 -10.75 -8.42 0.56
C ARG A 19 -10.89 -9.63 1.50
N GLU A 20 -9.77 -10.25 1.82
CA GLU A 20 -9.59 -10.93 3.10
C GLU A 20 -8.39 -10.39 3.89
N ILE A 21 -8.01 -9.11 3.69
CA ILE A 21 -7.60 -8.13 4.72
C ILE A 21 -6.75 -7.02 4.05
N SER A 22 -7.40 -5.90 3.71
CA SER A 22 -6.74 -4.67 3.30
C SER A 22 -6.94 -3.64 4.42
N TYR A 23 -5.92 -3.45 5.25
CA TYR A 23 -5.82 -2.26 6.09
C TYR A 23 -4.83 -1.32 5.41
N VAL A 24 -5.34 -0.20 4.93
CA VAL A 24 -4.54 0.87 4.32
C VAL A 24 -3.63 1.45 5.41
N VAL A 25 -2.32 1.18 5.32
CA VAL A 25 -1.31 1.95 6.04
C VAL A 25 -0.86 3.05 5.09
N THR A 26 -1.20 4.30 5.39
CA THR A 26 -0.71 5.47 4.67
C THR A 26 0.75 5.70 5.03
N ALA A 27 1.64 5.50 4.08
CA ALA A 27 3.05 5.87 4.23
C ALA A 27 3.34 7.07 3.33
N GLU A 28 3.74 8.21 3.91
CA GLU A 28 4.25 9.34 3.13
C GLU A 28 5.64 9.00 2.58
N THR A 29 5.70 8.28 1.47
CA THR A 29 6.98 7.91 0.84
C THR A 29 7.32 8.88 -0.28
N ARG A 30 8.26 9.80 -0.02
CA ARG A 30 8.96 10.51 -1.09
C ARG A 30 10.14 9.65 -1.58
N HIS A 31 9.99 9.12 -2.80
CA HIS A 31 10.94 8.33 -3.58
C HIS A 31 11.08 6.84 -3.20
N GLY A 32 10.94 6.01 -4.25
CA GLY A 32 11.00 4.56 -4.19
C GLY A 32 12.41 3.97 -4.36
N ALA A 33 12.45 2.66 -4.13
CA ALA A 33 13.59 1.76 -4.21
C ALA A 33 14.61 1.88 -3.07
N GLN A 34 14.39 1.11 -1.99
CA GLN A 34 15.39 0.30 -1.28
C GLN A 34 14.71 -0.39 -0.08
N ALA A 35 14.10 -1.56 -0.29
CA ALA A 35 13.55 -2.38 0.81
C ALA A 35 13.56 -3.90 0.51
N SER A 36 14.34 -4.36 -0.48
CA SER A 36 14.23 -5.73 -1.03
C SER A 36 14.73 -6.87 -0.13
N SER A 37 15.17 -6.61 1.11
CA SER A 37 15.76 -7.65 1.98
C SER A 37 15.19 -7.73 3.40
N LEU A 38 14.05 -7.09 3.69
CA LEU A 38 13.47 -7.08 5.04
C LEU A 38 12.36 -8.12 5.20
N PRO A 39 12.22 -8.77 6.37
CA PRO A 39 11.13 -9.72 6.64
C PRO A 39 9.73 -9.17 6.33
N LEU A 40 9.56 -7.85 6.44
CA LEU A 40 8.37 -7.09 6.07
C LEU A 40 7.91 -7.30 4.62
N THR A 41 8.81 -7.55 3.67
CA THR A 41 8.43 -7.58 2.25
C THR A 41 7.89 -8.91 1.75
N LYS A 42 7.91 -9.98 2.57
CA LYS A 42 7.41 -11.29 2.14
C LYS A 42 5.92 -11.32 1.87
N ASP A 43 5.16 -10.54 2.64
CA ASP A 43 3.70 -10.47 2.52
C ASP A 43 3.22 -9.21 1.81
N VAL A 44 4.08 -8.23 1.53
CA VAL A 44 3.71 -7.02 0.80
C VAL A 44 3.62 -7.32 -0.69
N LEU A 45 2.44 -7.10 -1.28
CA LEU A 45 2.23 -7.18 -2.73
C LEU A 45 2.68 -5.92 -3.44
N GLY A 46 2.52 -4.75 -2.81
CA GLY A 46 2.95 -3.46 -3.34
C GLY A 46 2.03 -2.31 -2.93
N ILE A 47 2.25 -1.14 -3.52
CA ILE A 47 1.39 0.03 -3.35
C ILE A 47 0.26 -0.03 -4.40
N VAL A 48 -0.97 0.35 -4.04
CA VAL A 48 -2.14 0.29 -4.95
C VAL A 48 -1.85 0.93 -6.31
N ALA A 49 -1.24 2.12 -6.33
CA ALA A 49 -0.86 2.82 -7.57
C ALA A 49 0.07 2.03 -8.50
N THR A 50 0.79 1.03 -7.98
CA THR A 50 1.75 0.21 -8.73
C THR A 50 1.21 -1.17 -9.13
N LEU A 51 0.06 -1.58 -8.58
CA LEU A 51 -0.47 -2.94 -8.74
C LEU A 51 -1.35 -3.13 -9.98
N GLY A 52 -1.81 -2.04 -10.57
CA GLY A 52 -2.62 -2.01 -11.79
C GLY A 52 -2.11 -0.96 -12.76
N GLN A 53 -2.07 -1.32 -14.04
CA GLN A 53 -1.76 -0.40 -15.14
C GLN A 53 -2.99 -0.30 -16.06
N LEU A 54 -3.31 0.90 -16.47
CA LEU A 54 -4.32 1.20 -17.48
C LEU A 54 -3.59 1.86 -18.66
N GLU A 55 -3.93 1.44 -19.88
CA GLU A 55 -3.30 1.99 -21.10
C GLU A 55 -3.80 3.40 -21.46
N ASP A 56 -4.94 3.81 -20.89
CA ASP A 56 -5.57 5.10 -21.14
C ASP A 56 -5.30 6.05 -19.95
N ASP A 57 -4.60 7.15 -20.22
CA ASP A 57 -4.23 8.14 -19.21
C ASP A 57 -5.45 8.86 -18.61
N ASN A 58 -6.52 9.07 -19.37
CA ASN A 58 -7.73 9.73 -18.88
C ASN A 58 -8.49 8.82 -17.91
N LEU A 59 -8.58 7.53 -18.22
CA LEU A 59 -9.15 6.54 -17.31
C LEU A 59 -8.28 6.37 -16.07
N SER A 60 -6.96 6.30 -16.24
CA SER A 60 -6.01 6.26 -15.12
C SER A 60 -6.22 7.41 -14.15
N ARG A 61 -6.33 8.63 -14.70
CA ARG A 61 -6.59 9.83 -13.92
C ARG A 61 -7.95 9.78 -13.21
N LEU A 62 -9.02 9.41 -13.91
CA LEU A 62 -10.37 9.34 -13.33
C LEU A 62 -10.43 8.36 -12.16
N PHE A 63 -9.76 7.20 -12.27
CA PHE A 63 -9.73 6.24 -11.17
C PHE A 63 -8.84 6.70 -10.01
N ALA A 64 -7.70 7.32 -10.28
CA ALA A 64 -6.89 7.92 -9.23
C ALA A 64 -7.67 9.00 -8.46
N GLU A 65 -8.43 9.84 -9.17
CA GLU A 65 -9.32 10.84 -8.56
C GLU A 65 -10.46 10.20 -7.76
N TYR A 66 -11.07 9.12 -8.26
CA TYR A 66 -12.14 8.40 -7.56
C TYR A 66 -11.68 7.70 -6.28
N LEU A 67 -10.51 7.07 -6.31
CA LEU A 67 -9.95 6.33 -5.18
C LEU A 67 -9.33 7.27 -4.14
N GLY A 68 -8.85 8.43 -4.58
CA GLY A 68 -8.15 9.39 -3.74
C GLY A 68 -6.70 9.01 -3.46
N VAL A 69 -5.93 10.00 -3.01
CA VAL A 69 -4.48 9.89 -2.77
C VAL A 69 -4.17 8.86 -1.69
N GLU A 70 -4.92 8.84 -0.59
CA GLU A 70 -4.71 7.91 0.53
C GLU A 70 -4.80 6.44 0.08
N THR A 71 -5.85 6.10 -0.66
CA THR A 71 -6.05 4.76 -1.21
C THR A 71 -4.98 4.41 -2.23
N MET A 72 -4.58 5.36 -3.09
CA MET A 72 -3.55 5.14 -4.10
C MET A 72 -2.16 4.90 -3.49
N LEU A 73 -1.89 5.45 -2.30
CA LEU A 73 -0.65 5.27 -1.54
C LEU A 73 -0.70 4.10 -0.55
N ALA A 74 -1.83 3.40 -0.45
CA ALA A 74 -1.99 2.27 0.45
C ALA A 74 -1.05 1.10 0.11
N ILE A 75 -0.48 0.49 1.14
CA ILE A 75 0.28 -0.77 1.03
C ILE A 75 -0.69 -1.95 1.08
N VAL A 76 -0.56 -2.88 0.15
CA VAL A 76 -1.35 -4.11 0.08
C VAL A 76 -0.53 -5.28 0.59
N CYS A 77 -1.10 -6.04 1.54
CA CYS A 77 -0.50 -7.24 2.11
C CYS A 77 -1.33 -8.48 1.78
N LYS A 78 -0.64 -9.61 1.59
CA LYS A 78 -1.23 -10.92 1.36
C LYS A 78 -1.86 -11.52 2.62
N THR A 79 -1.35 -11.14 3.80
CA THR A 79 -1.76 -11.74 5.07
C THR A 79 -1.99 -10.66 6.13
N TYR A 80 -2.82 -10.98 7.11
CA TYR A 80 -3.03 -10.14 8.29
C TYR A 80 -1.75 -9.96 9.11
N GLU A 81 -0.92 -11.00 9.21
CA GLU A 81 0.35 -10.91 9.92
C GLU A 81 1.33 -9.98 9.19
N GLY A 82 1.27 -9.93 7.86
CA GLY A 82 1.98 -8.92 7.05
C GLY A 82 1.55 -7.50 7.43
N VAL A 83 0.25 -7.25 7.60
CA VAL A 83 -0.27 -5.95 8.06
C VAL A 83 0.25 -5.62 9.47
N LYS A 84 0.16 -6.56 10.43
CA LYS A 84 0.70 -6.31 11.79
C LYS A 84 2.22 -6.10 11.80
N ALA A 85 2.94 -6.67 10.85
CA ALA A 85 4.37 -6.47 10.74
C ALA A 85 4.71 -5.04 10.28
N LEU A 86 3.84 -4.41 9.47
CA LEU A 86 4.01 -3.02 9.01
C LEU A 86 3.95 -2.03 10.16
N GLU A 87 3.06 -2.24 11.12
CA GLU A 87 2.90 -1.35 12.26
C GLU A 87 2.66 -2.14 13.54
N THR A 88 3.56 -1.98 14.51
CA THR A 88 3.43 -2.65 15.81
C THR A 88 3.17 -1.64 16.90
N TYR A 89 2.46 -2.09 17.92
CA TYR A 89 2.01 -1.27 19.03
C TYR A 89 2.60 -1.80 20.35
N TYR A 90 2.86 -0.89 21.28
CA TYR A 90 3.09 -1.26 22.67
C TYR A 90 1.79 -1.75 23.32
N LYS A 91 1.90 -2.38 24.50
CA LYS A 91 0.72 -2.89 25.23
C LYS A 91 -0.26 -1.77 25.59
N GLU A 92 0.26 -0.55 25.73
CA GLU A 92 -0.46 0.67 26.05
C GLU A 92 -1.20 1.26 24.83
N GLY A 93 -1.06 0.66 23.64
CA GLY A 93 -1.72 1.10 22.41
C GLY A 93 -0.98 2.22 21.67
N CYS A 94 0.23 2.59 22.11
CA CYS A 94 1.07 3.55 21.39
C CYS A 94 1.85 2.86 20.26
N ILE A 95 2.05 3.55 19.13
CA ILE A 95 2.84 3.04 18.01
C ILE A 95 4.30 2.87 18.42
N LYS A 96 4.89 1.71 18.11
CA LYS A 96 6.29 1.41 18.34
C LYS A 96 7.15 1.89 17.18
N LYS A 97 7.59 3.15 17.25
CA LYS A 97 8.39 3.83 16.21
C LYS A 97 9.75 3.17 15.89
N SER A 98 10.21 2.23 16.71
CA SER A 98 11.48 1.51 16.49
C SER A 98 11.35 0.22 15.67
N SER A 99 10.17 -0.06 15.10
CA SER A 99 9.89 -1.33 14.40
C SER A 99 8.92 -1.13 13.25
N GLY A 100 8.69 -2.19 12.47
CA GLY A 100 7.84 -2.14 11.29
C GLY A 100 8.35 -1.10 10.29
N LEU A 101 7.41 -0.37 9.69
CA LEU A 101 7.70 0.65 8.71
C LEU A 101 8.35 1.90 9.32
N HIS A 102 7.98 2.29 10.55
CA HIS A 102 8.65 3.41 11.25
C HIS A 102 10.14 3.10 11.52
N GLY A 103 10.44 1.90 12.01
CA GLY A 103 11.82 1.48 12.26
C GLY A 103 12.64 1.40 10.98
N LEU A 104 12.04 0.88 9.90
CA LEU A 104 12.65 0.89 8.57
C LEU A 104 12.92 2.32 8.10
N GLY A 105 11.91 3.19 8.13
CA GLY A 105 12.03 4.59 7.77
C GLY A 105 13.15 5.30 8.53
N ALA A 106 13.19 5.15 9.86
CA ALA A 106 14.25 5.71 10.69
C ALA A 106 15.65 5.21 10.28
N SER A 107 15.80 3.92 9.95
CA SER A 107 17.09 3.34 9.54
C SER A 107 17.64 3.89 8.22
N ILE A 108 16.76 4.38 7.34
CA ILE A 108 17.13 4.99 6.05
C ILE A 108 17.05 6.53 6.08
N GLY A 109 16.86 7.13 7.27
CA GLY A 109 16.75 8.59 7.45
C GLY A 109 15.46 9.20 6.89
N ARG A 110 14.39 8.41 6.80
CA ARG A 110 13.06 8.78 6.31
C ARG A 110 12.00 8.41 7.35
N THR A 111 11.87 9.22 8.39
CA THR A 111 10.83 9.00 9.40
C THR A 111 9.45 9.22 8.79
N LEU A 112 8.50 8.38 9.19
CA LEU A 112 7.08 8.66 9.00
C LEU A 112 6.68 9.51 10.21
N ASP A 113 6.36 10.78 9.95
CA ASP A 113 5.83 11.69 10.96
C ASP A 113 4.31 11.48 11.10
N ASP A 114 3.76 11.85 12.26
CA ASP A 114 2.31 11.72 12.57
C ASP A 114 1.51 12.91 12.04
#